data_AF-A0AAX2K7K0-F1
#
_entry.id   AF-A0AAX2K7K0-F1
#
_cell.length_a   1.000
_cell.length_b   1.000
_cell.length_c   1.000
_cell.angle_alpha   90.00
_cell.angle_beta   90.00
_cell.angle_gamma   90.00
#
_symmetry.space_group_name_H-M   'P 1'
#
loop_
_entity.id
_entity.type
_entity.pdbx_description
1 polymer ?
#
loop_
_entity_poly.entity_id
_entity_poly.type
_entity_poly.pdbx_seq_one_letter_code
_entity_poly.pdbx_strand_id
1 'polypeptide(L)'
;MGWLEHIRTNASARVMNDVTLTSRNMDNTVAHAGKYANADALVQDARSSLLDEWHKEADDLVVIMGRNLFNSLRLPVLNSISGQNPNAELLAGQLILSSRTIGGLGVFLAPFFPDATMLITSFNNLSIYWQKGSMRRLMKDEPEYNRIATYQSINDAYVVEDYGKCAMVTGLKFADS
;
A
#
# COMPACT_ATOMS: atom_id res chain seq x y z
N MET A 1 3.61 -16.76 -7.54
CA MET A 1 3.40 -16.18 -6.18
C MET A 1 3.95 -14.76 -6.22
N GLY A 2 3.22 -13.77 -5.69
CA GLY A 2 3.65 -12.36 -5.71
C GLY A 2 4.26 -11.93 -4.37
N TRP A 3 4.88 -10.74 -4.31
CA TRP A 3 5.58 -10.25 -3.11
C TRP A 3 4.74 -10.31 -1.83
N LEU A 4 3.49 -9.85 -1.87
CA LEU A 4 2.61 -9.84 -0.69
C LEU A 4 2.35 -11.27 -0.16
N GLU A 5 2.19 -12.23 -1.06
CA GLU A 5 1.95 -13.62 -0.68
C GLU A 5 3.21 -14.29 -0.11
N HIS A 6 4.39 -13.94 -0.64
CA HIS A 6 5.66 -14.33 -0.05
C HIS A 6 5.79 -13.83 1.40
N ILE A 7 5.40 -12.58 1.68
CA ILE A 7 5.43 -12.02 3.04
C ILE A 7 4.43 -12.75 3.95
N ARG A 8 3.19 -12.99 3.49
CA ARG A 8 2.18 -13.74 4.28
C ARG A 8 2.66 -15.13 4.68
N THR A 9 3.28 -15.85 3.74
CA THR A 9 3.65 -17.26 3.92
C THR A 9 4.94 -17.40 4.72
N ASN A 10 5.96 -16.60 4.40
CA ASN A 10 7.31 -16.79 4.92
C ASN A 10 7.64 -15.88 6.12
N ALA A 11 6.87 -14.81 6.31
CA ALA A 11 7.13 -13.79 7.34
C ALA A 11 5.82 -13.27 7.97
N SER A 12 4.95 -14.19 8.41
CA SER A 12 3.64 -13.84 8.99
C SER A 12 3.74 -12.91 10.21
N ALA A 13 4.84 -12.96 10.98
CA ALA A 13 5.11 -12.04 12.10
C ALA A 13 5.24 -10.57 11.66
N ARG A 14 5.50 -10.31 10.38
CA ARG A 14 5.61 -8.98 9.76
C ARG A 14 4.28 -8.48 9.20
N VAL A 15 3.18 -9.19 9.50
CA VAL A 15 1.84 -8.90 8.98
C VAL A 15 0.89 -8.57 10.12
N MET A 16 0.34 -7.36 10.11
CA MET A 16 -0.81 -6.98 10.92
C MET A 16 -2.10 -7.19 10.12
N ASN A 17 -3.04 -7.95 10.68
CA ASN A 17 -4.35 -8.21 10.07
C ASN A 17 -5.46 -7.45 10.80
N ASP A 18 -6.52 -7.13 10.06
CA ASP A 18 -7.80 -6.59 10.56
C ASP A 18 -7.66 -5.32 11.42
N VAL A 19 -6.81 -4.39 10.97
CA VAL A 19 -6.57 -3.14 11.69
C VAL A 19 -7.75 -2.17 11.54
N THR A 20 -8.23 -1.65 12.67
CA THR A 20 -9.30 -0.64 12.72
C THR A 20 -8.76 0.76 12.99
N LEU A 21 -9.19 1.72 12.17
CA LEU A 21 -8.96 3.15 12.38
C LEU A 21 -10.19 3.81 13.00
N THR A 22 -9.97 4.80 13.85
CA THR A 22 -11.05 5.57 14.47
C THR A 22 -11.89 6.28 13.42
N SER A 23 -13.21 6.06 13.45
CA SER A 23 -14.17 6.78 12.62
C SER A 23 -14.58 8.09 13.30
N ARG A 24 -14.70 9.16 12.52
CA ARG A 24 -15.02 10.51 13.01
C ARG A 24 -16.19 11.09 12.26
N ASN A 25 -17.04 11.81 12.98
CA ASN A 25 -18.15 12.58 12.43
C ASN A 25 -17.64 13.84 11.72
N MET A 26 -18.53 14.50 10.95
CA MET A 26 -18.21 15.74 10.24
C MET A 26 -17.82 16.89 11.18
N ASP A 27 -18.27 16.86 12.43
CA ASP A 27 -17.92 17.81 13.48
C ASP A 27 -16.58 17.46 14.19
N ASN A 28 -15.84 16.49 13.66
CA ASN A 28 -14.58 15.97 14.19
C ASN A 28 -14.69 15.25 15.56
N THR A 29 -15.90 14.97 16.04
CA THR A 29 -16.11 14.10 17.21
C THR A 29 -15.86 12.63 16.84
N VAL A 30 -15.42 11.83 17.81
CA VAL A 30 -15.20 10.39 17.59
C VAL A 30 -16.56 9.70 17.47
N ALA A 31 -16.82 9.08 16.33
CA ALA A 31 -18.01 8.27 16.11
C ALA A 31 -17.81 6.87 16.72
N HIS A 32 -16.73 6.21 16.31
CA HIS A 32 -16.35 4.88 16.80
C HIS A 32 -14.84 4.81 17.02
N ALA A 33 -14.43 4.36 18.21
CA ALA A 33 -13.02 4.21 18.55
C ALA A 33 -12.43 2.98 17.84
N GLY A 34 -11.40 3.20 17.02
CA GLY A 34 -10.59 2.15 16.42
C GLY A 34 -9.32 1.90 17.23
N LYS A 35 -8.54 0.88 16.84
CA LYS A 35 -7.23 0.59 17.47
C LYS A 35 -6.25 1.75 17.30
N TYR A 36 -6.30 2.46 16.17
CA TYR A 36 -5.49 3.65 15.92
C TYR A 36 -6.36 4.88 15.69
N ALA A 37 -5.85 6.04 16.09
CA ALA A 37 -6.55 7.31 15.92
C ALA A 37 -6.59 7.77 14.44
N ASN A 38 -5.52 7.50 13.68
CA ASN A 38 -5.38 7.85 12.27
C ASN A 38 -4.36 6.92 11.58
N ALA A 39 -4.23 7.06 10.25
CA ALA A 39 -3.29 6.27 9.46
C ALA A 39 -1.82 6.56 9.80
N ASP A 40 -1.49 7.79 10.18
CA ASP A 40 -0.12 8.16 10.56
C ASP A 40 0.37 7.40 11.80
N ALA A 41 -0.49 7.29 12.81
CA ALA A 41 -0.20 6.52 14.03
C ALA A 41 -0.02 5.03 13.73
N LEU A 42 -0.84 4.47 12.83
CA LEU A 42 -0.69 3.10 12.38
C LEU A 42 0.65 2.88 11.67
N VAL A 43 1.02 3.74 10.72
CA VAL A 43 2.28 3.58 9.97
C VAL A 43 3.49 3.69 10.90
N GLN A 44 3.46 4.60 11.86
CA GLN A 44 4.52 4.73 12.86
C GLN A 44 4.63 3.49 13.76
N ASP A 45 3.50 2.96 14.24
CA ASP A 45 3.49 1.74 15.03
C ASP A 45 3.96 0.53 14.21
N ALA A 46 3.51 0.39 12.97
CA ALA A 46 3.94 -0.68 12.07
C ALA A 46 5.44 -0.60 11.76
N ARG A 47 5.98 0.61 11.53
CA ARG A 47 7.42 0.84 11.36
C ARG A 47 8.20 0.44 12.62
N SER A 48 7.71 0.78 13.81
CA SER A 48 8.38 0.51 15.08
C SER A 48 8.29 -0.95 15.53
N SER A 49 7.16 -1.61 15.30
CA SER A 49 6.89 -2.94 15.84
C SER A 49 7.21 -4.07 14.88
N LEU A 50 7.04 -3.88 13.57
CA LEU A 50 7.18 -4.95 12.58
C LEU A 50 8.54 -4.96 11.88
N LEU A 51 9.23 -3.83 11.72
CA LEU A 51 10.55 -3.83 11.10
C LEU A 51 11.63 -4.26 12.09
N ASP A 52 12.69 -4.89 11.58
CA ASP A 52 13.89 -5.13 12.39
C ASP A 52 14.57 -3.82 12.79
N GLU A 53 15.21 -3.82 13.96
CA GLU A 53 15.76 -2.63 14.61
C GLU A 53 16.66 -1.79 13.70
N TRP A 54 17.52 -2.44 12.91
CA TRP A 54 18.44 -1.76 12.00
C TRP A 54 17.76 -1.21 10.73
N HIS A 55 16.53 -1.62 10.42
CA HIS A 55 15.74 -1.10 9.30
C HIS A 55 14.78 0.00 9.71
N LYS A 56 14.53 0.19 11.00
CA LYS A 56 13.57 1.20 11.49
C LYS A 56 13.96 2.60 11.05
N GLU A 57 15.24 2.95 11.08
CA GLU A 57 15.76 4.27 10.70
C GLU A 57 16.20 4.36 9.23
N ALA A 58 15.85 3.37 8.40
CA ALA A 58 16.15 3.44 6.97
C ALA A 58 15.44 4.63 6.30
N ASP A 59 16.20 5.41 5.52
CA ASP A 59 15.75 6.63 4.84
C ASP A 59 15.00 6.35 3.53
N ASP A 60 15.11 5.12 3.01
CA ASP A 60 14.53 4.67 1.75
C ASP A 60 13.14 4.01 1.89
N LEU A 61 12.56 4.03 3.09
CA LEU A 61 11.25 3.44 3.36
C LEU A 61 10.11 4.20 2.69
N VAL A 62 9.23 3.45 2.04
CA VAL A 62 8.02 3.97 1.38
C VAL A 62 6.80 3.18 1.78
N VAL A 63 5.63 3.83 1.77
CA VAL A 63 4.34 3.18 1.95
C VAL A 63 3.73 2.91 0.59
N ILE A 64 3.62 1.64 0.22
CA ILE A 64 3.00 1.18 -1.02
C ILE A 64 1.54 0.82 -0.73
N MET A 65 0.60 1.45 -1.44
CA MET A 65 -0.83 1.16 -1.31
C MET A 65 -1.62 1.48 -2.57
N GLY A 66 -2.89 1.08 -2.59
CA GLY A 66 -3.83 1.45 -3.65
C GLY A 66 -4.36 2.87 -3.51
N ARG A 67 -4.79 3.46 -4.63
CA ARG A 67 -5.39 4.82 -4.67
C ARG A 67 -6.68 4.92 -3.85
N ASN A 68 -7.51 3.89 -3.86
CA ASN A 68 -8.79 3.88 -3.14
C ASN A 68 -8.56 4.02 -1.64
N LEU A 69 -7.66 3.18 -1.09
CA LEU A 69 -7.26 3.25 0.30
C LEU A 69 -6.69 4.63 0.65
N PHE A 70 -5.74 5.13 -0.13
CA PHE A 70 -5.15 6.46 0.08
C PHE A 70 -6.21 7.57 0.18
N ASN A 71 -7.16 7.58 -0.75
CA ASN A 71 -8.25 8.56 -0.74
C ASN A 71 -9.13 8.40 0.52
N SER A 72 -9.53 7.16 0.86
CA SER A 72 -10.37 6.90 2.04
C SER A 72 -9.74 7.39 3.34
N LEU A 73 -8.42 7.23 3.50
CA LEU A 73 -7.66 7.70 4.65
C LEU A 73 -7.62 9.24 4.76
N ARG A 74 -7.72 9.93 3.62
CA ARG A 74 -7.63 11.38 3.55
C ARG A 74 -8.98 12.07 3.76
N LEU A 75 -10.09 11.44 3.35
CA LEU A 75 -11.44 12.04 3.40
C LEU A 75 -11.81 12.66 4.77
N PRO A 76 -11.57 12.00 5.93
CA PRO A 76 -11.88 12.60 7.23
C PRO A 76 -11.10 13.89 7.51
N VAL A 77 -9.83 13.94 7.09
CA VAL A 77 -8.98 15.13 7.23
C VAL A 77 -9.56 16.28 6.41
N LEU A 78 -10.02 16.00 5.19
CA LEU A 78 -10.59 17.03 4.31
C LEU A 78 -11.87 17.62 4.87
N ASN A 79 -12.74 16.78 5.40
CA ASN A 79 -13.99 17.21 6.03
C ASN A 79 -13.74 18.06 7.27
N SER A 80 -12.68 17.78 8.04
CA SER A 80 -12.32 18.59 9.21
C SER A 80 -11.84 20.01 8.84
N ILE A 81 -11.23 20.18 7.67
CA ILE A 81 -10.68 21.46 7.21
C ILE A 81 -11.79 22.34 6.61
N SER A 82 -12.74 21.76 5.88
CA SER A 82 -13.85 22.49 5.24
C SER A 82 -14.82 23.12 6.24
N GLY A 83 -14.97 22.55 7.44
CA GLY A 83 -15.87 23.07 8.47
C GLY A 83 -15.40 24.37 9.17
N GLN A 84 -14.12 24.76 9.05
CA GLN A 84 -13.53 25.81 9.89
C GLN A 84 -13.00 27.06 9.16
N ASN A 85 -13.02 27.14 7.82
CA ASN A 85 -12.41 28.28 7.10
C ASN A 85 -13.12 28.68 5.78
N PRO A 86 -13.33 29.98 5.48
CA PRO A 86 -13.93 30.42 4.22
C PRO A 86 -13.05 30.19 2.98
N ASN A 87 -11.72 30.03 3.13
CA ASN A 87 -10.77 29.65 2.08
C ASN A 87 -10.30 28.17 2.21
N ALA A 88 -11.03 27.36 2.98
CA ALA A 88 -10.64 25.99 3.32
C ALA A 88 -10.48 25.07 2.11
N GLU A 89 -11.31 25.22 1.07
CA GLU A 89 -11.26 24.36 -0.11
C GLU A 89 -9.92 24.50 -0.88
N LEU A 90 -9.39 25.72 -0.99
CA LEU A 90 -8.18 25.99 -1.75
C LEU A 90 -6.92 25.51 -0.99
N LEU A 91 -6.89 25.69 0.33
CA LEU A 91 -5.85 25.18 1.22
C LEU A 91 -5.90 23.65 1.38
N ALA A 92 -7.10 23.07 1.51
CA ALA A 92 -7.28 21.61 1.54
C ALA A 92 -6.84 20.98 0.22
N GLY A 93 -7.22 21.56 -0.92
CA GLY A 93 -6.77 21.16 -2.25
C GLY A 93 -5.24 21.15 -2.41
N GLN A 94 -4.57 22.22 -1.96
CA GLN A 94 -3.11 22.32 -2.01
C GLN A 94 -2.41 21.35 -1.04
N LEU A 95 -2.96 21.07 0.15
CA LEU A 95 -2.40 20.09 1.09
C LEU A 95 -2.58 18.64 0.62
N ILE A 96 -3.70 18.30 -0.02
CA ILE A 96 -3.91 16.99 -0.66
C ILE A 96 -2.87 16.74 -1.75
N LEU A 97 -2.65 17.74 -2.60
CA LEU A 97 -1.74 17.64 -3.73
C LEU A 97 -0.27 17.64 -3.30
N SER A 98 0.07 18.37 -2.23
CA SER A 98 1.46 18.59 -1.82
C SER A 98 2.04 17.52 -0.88
N SER A 99 1.25 16.89 0.00
CA SER A 99 1.81 15.90 0.93
C SER A 99 1.36 14.46 0.60
N ARG A 100 2.11 13.77 -0.26
CA ARG A 100 2.00 12.31 -0.45
C ARG A 100 2.77 11.56 0.64
N THR A 101 2.47 11.86 1.89
CA THR A 101 3.16 11.26 3.04
C THR A 101 2.16 10.74 4.05
N ILE A 102 2.44 9.57 4.64
CA ILE A 102 1.71 9.01 5.77
C ILE A 102 2.75 8.50 6.78
N GLY A 103 2.62 8.88 8.04
CA GLY A 103 3.58 8.53 9.10
C GLY A 103 4.98 9.06 8.81
N GLY A 104 5.10 10.20 8.12
CA GLY A 104 6.39 10.76 7.71
C GLY A 104 7.09 10.03 6.54
N LEU A 105 6.49 8.96 6.00
CA LEU A 105 7.03 8.21 4.88
C LEU A 105 6.34 8.60 3.57
N GLY A 106 7.09 8.59 2.46
CA GLY A 106 6.55 8.83 1.13
C GLY A 106 5.58 7.72 0.70
N VAL A 107 4.47 8.09 0.06
CA VAL A 107 3.46 7.16 -0.43
C VAL A 107 3.62 6.90 -1.91
N PHE A 108 3.74 5.63 -2.28
CA PHE A 108 3.69 5.17 -3.65
C PHE A 108 2.34 4.51 -3.94
N LEU A 109 1.62 5.05 -4.93
CA LEU A 109 0.32 4.53 -5.36
C LEU A 109 0.50 3.51 -6.47
N ALA A 110 0.50 2.22 -6.10
CA ALA A 110 0.61 1.14 -7.05
C ALA A 110 -0.76 0.87 -7.73
N PRO A 111 -0.82 0.80 -9.08
CA PRO A 111 -2.05 0.43 -9.77
C PRO A 111 -2.42 -1.02 -9.46
N PHE A 112 -3.73 -1.31 -9.36
CA PHE A 112 -4.26 -2.64 -9.05
C PHE A 112 -3.76 -3.27 -7.73
N PHE A 113 -3.24 -2.46 -6.82
CA PHE A 113 -2.84 -2.93 -5.49
C PHE A 113 -4.08 -3.39 -4.70
N PRO A 114 -3.99 -4.48 -3.91
CA PRO A 114 -5.13 -4.96 -3.12
C PRO A 114 -5.71 -3.87 -2.22
N ASP A 115 -7.03 -3.79 -2.16
CA ASP A 115 -7.71 -2.82 -1.31
C ASP A 115 -7.50 -3.15 0.18
N ALA A 116 -7.73 -2.16 1.06
CA ALA A 116 -7.57 -2.30 2.51
C ALA A 116 -6.18 -2.84 2.94
N THR A 117 -5.17 -2.72 2.07
CA THR A 117 -3.82 -3.24 2.28
C THR A 117 -2.80 -2.14 2.05
N MET A 118 -1.75 -2.11 2.88
CA MET A 118 -0.56 -1.31 2.66
C MET A 118 0.70 -2.09 3.01
N LEU A 119 1.80 -1.79 2.32
CA LEU A 119 3.11 -2.38 2.55
C LEU A 119 4.12 -1.28 2.81
N ILE A 120 4.83 -1.36 3.92
CA ILE A 120 5.96 -0.49 4.25
C ILE A 120 7.23 -1.28 3.98
N THR A 121 8.00 -0.83 3.00
CA THR A 121 9.31 -1.41 2.63
C THR A 121 10.04 -0.44 1.71
N SER A 122 11.21 -0.84 1.22
CA SER A 122 12.01 -0.05 0.27
C SER A 122 11.97 -0.71 -1.12
N PHE A 123 12.05 0.07 -2.19
CA PHE A 123 11.98 -0.49 -3.55
C PHE A 123 13.12 -1.45 -3.89
N ASN A 124 14.30 -1.23 -3.32
CA ASN A 124 15.46 -2.12 -3.46
C ASN A 124 15.28 -3.48 -2.77
N ASN A 125 14.28 -3.62 -1.89
CA ASN A 125 13.96 -4.87 -1.21
C ASN A 125 13.04 -5.78 -2.04
N LEU A 126 12.42 -5.24 -3.09
CA LEU A 126 11.49 -5.94 -3.96
C LEU A 126 12.14 -6.19 -5.33
N SER A 127 12.42 -7.44 -5.64
CA SER A 127 13.09 -7.85 -6.87
C SER A 127 12.20 -8.72 -7.74
N ILE A 128 12.46 -8.70 -9.05
CA ILE A 128 11.93 -9.66 -10.01
C ILE A 128 13.13 -10.34 -10.67
N TYR A 129 13.22 -11.65 -10.53
CA TYR A 129 14.21 -12.46 -11.22
C TYR A 129 13.59 -13.15 -12.42
N TRP A 130 14.34 -13.27 -13.50
CA TRP A 130 13.96 -14.05 -14.66
C TRP A 130 15.10 -14.93 -15.11
N GLN A 131 14.76 -16.11 -15.63
CA GLN A 131 15.75 -17.05 -16.13
C GLN A 131 16.29 -16.58 -17.49
N LYS A 132 17.61 -16.41 -17.60
CA LYS A 132 18.23 -16.05 -18.88
C LYS A 132 17.95 -17.12 -19.94
N GLY A 133 17.52 -16.68 -21.13
CA GLY A 133 17.20 -17.58 -22.24
C GLY A 133 15.83 -18.28 -22.15
N SER A 134 15.00 -17.99 -21.15
CA SER A 134 13.66 -18.59 -21.07
C SER A 134 12.63 -17.93 -21.99
N MET A 135 12.91 -16.73 -22.51
CA MET A 135 11.97 -16.01 -23.35
C MET A 135 11.79 -16.74 -24.69
N ARG A 136 10.59 -17.22 -24.95
CA ARG A 136 10.24 -17.92 -26.20
C ARG A 136 8.98 -17.30 -26.80
N ARG A 137 8.96 -17.17 -28.12
CA ARG A 137 7.82 -16.62 -28.88
C ARG A 137 7.47 -17.54 -30.04
N LEU A 138 6.20 -17.87 -30.17
CA LEU A 138 5.63 -18.60 -31.30
C LEU A 138 4.55 -17.73 -31.95
N MET A 139 4.62 -17.53 -33.25
CA MET A 139 3.56 -16.91 -34.04
C MET A 139 2.90 -17.99 -34.88
N LYS A 140 1.58 -18.11 -34.79
CA LYS A 140 0.79 -19.14 -35.47
C LYS A 140 -0.40 -18.49 -36.17
N ASP A 141 -0.60 -18.84 -37.43
CA ASP A 141 -1.84 -18.52 -38.13
C ASP A 141 -2.94 -19.48 -37.66
N GLU A 142 -4.09 -18.96 -37.26
CA GLU A 142 -5.26 -19.71 -36.78
C GLU A 142 -6.47 -19.40 -37.69
N PRO A 143 -6.54 -20.03 -38.88
CA PRO A 143 -7.61 -19.81 -39.83
C PRO A 143 -9.00 -20.11 -39.26
N GLU A 144 -9.09 -21.08 -38.34
CA GLU A 144 -10.33 -21.44 -37.63
C GLU A 144 -10.96 -20.26 -36.87
N TYR A 145 -10.17 -19.26 -36.49
CA TYR A 145 -10.61 -18.05 -35.80
C TYR A 145 -10.34 -16.77 -36.62
N ASN A 146 -9.91 -16.91 -37.88
CA ASN A 146 -9.51 -15.80 -38.75
C ASN A 146 -8.57 -14.80 -38.07
N ARG A 147 -7.49 -15.29 -37.45
CA ARG A 147 -6.53 -14.47 -36.70
C ARG A 147 -5.12 -15.03 -36.74
N ILE A 148 -4.13 -14.18 -36.50
CA ILE A 148 -2.76 -14.59 -36.19
C ILE A 148 -2.55 -14.48 -34.68
N ALA A 149 -2.22 -15.61 -34.04
CA ALA A 149 -1.96 -15.69 -32.61
C ALA A 149 -0.45 -15.59 -32.33
N THR A 150 -0.10 -14.85 -31.27
CA THR A 150 1.28 -14.78 -30.75
C THR A 150 1.30 -15.32 -29.33
N TYR A 151 2.03 -16.40 -29.13
CA TYR A 151 2.26 -17.04 -27.84
C TYR A 151 3.64 -16.63 -27.33
N GLN A 152 3.71 -16.09 -26.12
CA GLN A 152 4.96 -15.72 -25.47
C GLN A 152 5.04 -16.36 -24.09
N SER A 153 6.21 -16.89 -23.75
CA SER A 153 6.49 -17.41 -22.41
C SER A 153 7.84 -16.92 -21.91
N ILE A 154 7.89 -16.67 -20.60
CA ILE A 154 9.09 -16.32 -19.85
C ILE A 154 9.00 -16.98 -18.48
N ASN A 155 10.14 -17.37 -17.90
CA ASN A 155 10.21 -17.86 -16.54
C ASN A 155 10.68 -16.71 -15.65
N ASP A 156 9.77 -16.17 -14.84
CA ASP A 156 10.03 -15.09 -13.89
C ASP A 156 9.54 -15.45 -12.47
N ALA A 157 10.07 -14.73 -11.48
CA ALA A 157 9.76 -14.91 -10.07
C ALA A 157 9.87 -13.57 -9.32
N TYR A 158 8.90 -13.30 -8.46
CA TYR A 158 8.91 -12.18 -7.52
C TYR A 158 9.66 -12.58 -6.26
N VAL A 159 10.58 -11.75 -5.79
CA VAL A 159 11.40 -12.03 -4.59
C VAL A 159 11.41 -10.81 -3.67
N VAL A 160 11.30 -11.09 -2.37
CA VAL A 160 11.57 -10.14 -1.29
C VAL A 160 12.95 -10.48 -0.74
N GLU A 161 13.89 -9.54 -0.81
CA GLU A 161 15.30 -9.79 -0.45
C GLU A 161 15.46 -10.00 1.06
N ASP A 162 14.86 -9.12 1.86
CA ASP A 162 14.88 -9.17 3.31
C ASP A 162 13.46 -8.99 3.88
N TYR A 163 12.96 -10.04 4.54
CA TYR A 163 11.67 -10.02 5.21
C TYR A 163 11.66 -9.13 6.46
N GLY A 164 12.81 -8.88 7.09
CA GLY A 164 12.97 -7.96 8.21
C GLY A 164 12.75 -6.49 7.85
N LYS A 165 12.86 -6.16 6.55
CA LYS A 165 12.61 -4.83 5.99
C LYS A 165 11.19 -4.67 5.42
N CYS A 166 10.26 -5.53 5.83
CA CYS A 166 8.86 -5.47 5.43
C CYS A 166 7.94 -5.33 6.64
N ALA A 167 6.95 -4.46 6.51
CA ALA A 167 5.83 -4.36 7.44
C ALA A 167 4.54 -4.25 6.61
N MET A 168 3.71 -5.28 6.65
CA MET A 168 2.47 -5.33 5.87
C MET A 168 1.26 -5.19 6.79
N VAL A 169 0.32 -4.35 6.40
CA VAL A 169 -0.97 -4.22 7.08
C VAL A 169 -2.07 -4.62 6.09
N THR A 170 -2.94 -5.54 6.50
CA THR A 170 -4.06 -6.05 5.72
C THR A 170 -5.37 -5.85 6.48
N GLY A 171 -6.49 -5.82 5.76
CA GLY A 171 -7.82 -5.71 6.37
C GLY A 171 -8.07 -4.36 7.04
N LEU A 172 -7.44 -3.30 6.55
CA LEU A 172 -7.64 -1.96 7.09
C LEU A 172 -9.07 -1.47 6.84
N LYS A 173 -9.75 -1.13 7.93
CA LYS A 173 -11.10 -0.58 7.90
C LYS A 173 -11.26 0.56 8.90
N PHE A 174 -12.21 1.44 8.66
CA PHE A 174 -12.68 2.34 9.70
C PHE A 174 -13.51 1.55 10.71
N ALA A 175 -13.52 2.01 11.96
CA ALA A 175 -14.33 1.42 13.00
C ALA A 175 -15.80 1.69 12.70
N ASP A 176 -16.56 0.61 12.58
CA ASP A 176 -18.00 0.60 12.44
C ASP A 176 -18.61 0.07 13.75
N SER A 177 -19.85 0.47 14.03
CA SER A 177 -20.62 0.12 15.25
C SER A 177 -20.59 -1.35 15.65
#